data_AF-R7UWV1-F1
#
_entry.id   AF-R7UWV1-F1
#
_cell.length_a   1.000
_cell.length_b   1.000
_cell.length_c   1.000
_cell.angle_alpha   90.00
_cell.angle_beta   90.00
_cell.angle_gamma   90.00
#
_symmetry.space_group_name_H-M   'P 1'
#
loop_
_entity.id
_entity.type
_entity.pdbx_description
1 polymer ?
#
loop_
_entity_poly.entity_id
_entity_poly.type
_entity_poly.pdbx_seq_one_letter_code
_entity_poly.pdbx_strand_id
1 'polypeptide(L)'
;MTTKVAIIPGNGGGDVEDCNWYPWVRDQLDGLPGVKTQLQNMPILGYFDRPWEWKKIKENAGFIVQFGSTDDHAVPFKEQQEVASQLGSELKKYSDRGHFLQFEFPEVIEVIREKLS
;
A
#
# COMPACT_ATOMS: atom_id res chain seq x y z
N MET A 1 12.13 8.04 19.07
CA MET A 1 10.83 8.44 18.48
C MET A 1 10.18 7.20 17.92
N THR A 2 8.87 7.02 18.05
CA THR A 2 8.16 5.85 17.51
C THR A 2 7.67 6.19 16.11
N THR A 3 8.18 5.49 15.09
CA THR A 3 7.67 5.66 13.73
C THR A 3 6.45 4.78 13.51
N LYS A 4 5.34 5.37 13.09
CA LYS A 4 4.11 4.65 12.76
C LYS A 4 4.07 4.43 11.26
N VAL A 5 3.99 3.16 10.85
CA VAL A 5 3.79 2.78 9.46
C VAL A 5 2.36 2.28 9.31
N ALA A 6 1.63 2.81 8.32
CA ALA A 6 0.31 2.34 7.95
C ALA A 6 0.38 1.75 6.55
N ILE A 7 -0.02 0.49 6.41
CA ILE A 7 -0.21 -0.17 5.11
C ILE A 7 -1.70 -0.29 4.91
N ILE A 8 -2.19 0.28 3.81
CA ILE A 8 -3.61 0.29 3.49
C ILE A 8 -3.81 -0.67 2.32
N PRO A 9 -4.23 -1.92 2.59
CA PRO A 9 -4.55 -2.86 1.52
C PRO A 9 -5.79 -2.41 0.74
N GLY A 10 -5.89 -2.85 -0.50
CA GLY A 10 -7.13 -2.74 -1.29
C GLY A 10 -8.26 -3.58 -0.70
N ASN A 11 -9.48 -3.38 -1.18
CA ASN A 11 -10.61 -4.23 -0.82
C ASN A 11 -10.63 -5.52 -1.66
N GLY A 12 -11.42 -6.51 -1.24
CA GLY A 12 -11.73 -7.70 -2.06
C GLY A 12 -10.85 -8.94 -1.86
N GLY A 13 -9.84 -8.89 -0.97
CA GLY A 13 -8.93 -10.00 -0.71
C GLY A 13 -9.37 -11.02 0.37
N GLY A 14 -10.37 -10.69 1.19
CA GLY A 14 -10.71 -11.47 2.39
C GLY A 14 -10.11 -10.85 3.65
N ASP A 15 -9.86 -11.68 4.68
CA ASP A 15 -9.26 -11.20 5.93
C ASP A 15 -7.79 -10.81 5.69
N VAL A 16 -7.43 -9.57 6.04
CA VAL A 16 -6.06 -9.07 5.92
C VAL A 16 -5.03 -9.93 6.67
N GLU A 17 -5.46 -10.65 7.71
CA GLU A 17 -4.62 -11.57 8.48
C GLU A 17 -4.21 -12.83 7.70
N ASP A 18 -4.91 -13.17 6.61
CA ASP A 18 -4.69 -14.40 5.81
C ASP A 18 -4.67 -14.15 4.29
N CYS A 19 -4.46 -12.89 3.86
CA CYS A 19 -4.59 -12.50 2.46
C CYS A 19 -3.32 -11.86 1.88
N ASN A 20 -2.97 -12.28 0.66
CA ASN A 20 -1.86 -11.73 -0.13
C ASN A 20 -0.58 -11.63 0.73
N TRP A 21 0.15 -10.53 0.58
CA TRP A 21 1.41 -10.27 1.24
C TRP A 21 1.27 -9.52 2.57
N TYR A 22 0.06 -9.20 3.01
CA TYR A 22 -0.14 -8.34 4.18
C TYR A 22 0.37 -8.95 5.49
N PRO A 23 0.08 -10.23 5.80
CA PRO A 23 0.60 -10.87 7.02
C PRO A 23 2.12 -11.00 6.98
N TRP A 24 2.65 -11.36 5.80
CA TRP A 24 4.09 -11.48 5.59
C TRP A 24 4.80 -10.15 5.84
N VAL A 25 4.30 -9.04 5.28
CA VAL A 25 4.89 -7.71 5.51
C VAL A 25 4.80 -7.30 6.98
N ARG A 26 3.66 -7.54 7.66
CA ARG A 26 3.55 -7.31 9.10
C ARG A 26 4.67 -8.04 9.86
N ASP A 27 4.87 -9.33 9.59
CA ASP A 27 5.87 -10.13 10.31
C ASP A 27 7.30 -9.61 10.07
N GLN A 28 7.60 -9.17 8.85
CA GLN A 28 8.89 -8.53 8.56
C GLN A 28 9.08 -7.20 9.30
N LEU A 29 8.02 -6.38 9.40
CA LEU A 29 8.06 -5.07 10.07
C LEU A 29 8.09 -5.18 11.59
N ASP A 30 7.37 -6.12 12.18
CA ASP A 30 7.38 -6.37 13.63
C ASP A 30 8.74 -6.92 14.09
N GLY A 31 9.54 -7.49 13.19
CA GLY A 31 10.94 -7.81 13.41
C GLY A 31 11.87 -6.59 13.52
N LEU A 32 11.41 -5.37 13.20
CA LEU A 32 12.24 -4.16 13.23
C LEU A 32 12.20 -3.46 14.60
N PRO A 33 13.35 -3.02 15.15
CA PRO A 33 13.39 -2.29 16.41
C PRO A 33 12.58 -0.99 16.35
N GLY A 34 11.64 -0.82 17.28
CA GLY A 34 10.86 0.42 17.43
C GLY A 34 9.72 0.60 16.43
N VAL A 35 9.44 -0.42 15.60
CA VAL A 35 8.26 -0.47 14.72
C VAL A 35 7.16 -1.27 15.42
N LYS A 36 5.92 -0.83 15.27
CA LYS A 36 4.74 -1.57 15.68
C LYS A 36 3.70 -1.53 14.57
N THR A 37 3.33 -2.69 14.07
CA THR A 37 2.32 -2.81 13.02
C THR A 37 0.92 -2.91 13.61
N GLN A 38 -0.07 -2.42 12.87
CA GLN A 38 -1.48 -2.76 13.08
C GLN A 38 -2.06 -3.18 11.74
N LEU A 39 -2.68 -4.36 11.72
CA LEU A 39 -3.35 -4.89 10.55
C LEU A 39 -4.85 -4.94 10.84
N GLN A 40 -5.66 -4.30 9.99
CA GLN A 40 -7.10 -4.14 10.20
C GLN A 40 -7.86 -4.27 8.88
N ASN A 41 -8.94 -5.03 8.90
CA ASN A 41 -9.87 -5.12 7.79
C ASN A 41 -10.56 -3.77 7.55
N MET A 42 -10.66 -3.38 6.28
CA MET A 42 -11.38 -2.17 5.89
C MET A 42 -12.87 -2.47 5.63
N PRO A 43 -13.80 -1.59 6.04
CA PRO A 43 -15.22 -1.77 5.78
C PRO A 43 -15.54 -1.63 4.29
N ILE A 44 -16.33 -2.55 3.72
CA ILE A 44 -16.54 -2.67 2.26
C ILE A 44 -17.40 -1.56 1.64
N LEU A 45 -18.29 -0.92 2.42
CA LEU A 45 -19.31 0.00 1.88
C LEU A 45 -18.81 1.44 1.75
N GLY A 46 -19.10 2.09 0.61
CA GLY A 46 -18.91 3.53 0.43
C GLY A 46 -17.62 3.96 -0.26
N TYR A 47 -16.82 3.01 -0.78
CA TYR A 47 -15.65 3.34 -1.58
C TYR A 47 -16.09 4.03 -2.88
N PHE A 48 -15.46 5.17 -3.17
CA PHE A 48 -15.72 6.02 -4.35
C PHE A 48 -17.05 6.79 -4.36
N ASP A 49 -17.87 6.72 -3.29
CA ASP A 49 -19.12 7.50 -3.19
C ASP A 49 -18.90 9.00 -2.95
N ARG A 50 -17.63 9.42 -2.81
CA ARG A 50 -17.23 10.82 -2.67
C ARG A 50 -15.88 11.07 -3.33
N PRO A 51 -15.59 12.32 -3.73
CA PRO A 51 -14.28 12.70 -4.23
C PRO A 51 -13.17 12.41 -3.21
N TRP A 52 -12.00 12.05 -3.73
CA TRP A 52 -10.79 11.88 -2.94
C TRP A 52 -10.31 13.21 -2.35
N GLU A 53 -9.96 13.21 -1.08
CA GLU A 53 -9.38 14.37 -0.39
C GLU A 53 -7.85 14.39 -0.52
N TRP A 54 -7.34 14.47 -1.75
CA TRP A 54 -5.91 14.35 -2.08
C TRP A 54 -4.99 15.21 -1.19
N LYS A 55 -5.40 16.46 -0.93
CA LYS A 55 -4.66 17.39 -0.09
C LYS A 55 -4.49 16.85 1.33
N LYS A 56 -5.56 16.35 1.96
CA LYS A 56 -5.51 15.79 3.31
C LYS A 56 -4.67 14.51 3.36
N ILE A 57 -4.71 13.67 2.33
CA ILE A 57 -3.88 12.47 2.27
C ILE A 57 -2.40 12.88 2.30
N LYS A 58 -2.01 13.82 1.44
CA LYS A 58 -0.64 14.34 1.37
C LYS A 58 -0.19 15.02 2.66
N GLU A 59 -1.02 15.84 3.29
CA GLU A 59 -0.68 16.55 4.53
C GLU A 59 -0.49 15.63 5.74
N ASN A 60 -1.12 14.45 5.74
CA ASN A 60 -1.03 13.48 6.83
C ASN A 60 0.01 12.37 6.61
N ALA A 61 0.65 12.33 5.44
CA ALA A 61 1.64 11.31 5.09
C ALA A 61 3.03 11.94 4.97
N GLY A 62 4.01 11.41 5.71
CA GLY A 62 5.41 11.86 5.61
C GLY A 62 6.06 11.49 4.27
N PHE A 63 5.65 10.35 3.70
CA PHE A 63 6.03 9.89 2.37
C PHE A 63 4.88 9.09 1.75
N ILE A 64 4.80 9.03 0.43
CA ILE A 64 3.83 8.23 -0.30
C ILE A 64 4.56 7.48 -1.42
N VAL A 65 4.57 6.16 -1.34
CA VAL A 65 5.10 5.27 -2.40
C VAL A 65 3.95 4.43 -2.91
N GLN A 66 3.86 4.29 -4.23
CA GLN A 66 2.82 3.51 -4.90
C GLN A 66 3.47 2.41 -5.73
N PHE A 67 2.97 1.19 -5.60
CA PHE A 67 3.33 0.07 -6.48
C PHE A 67 2.22 -0.11 -7.49
N GLY A 68 2.56 -0.21 -8.77
CA GLY A 68 1.58 -0.37 -9.83
C GLY A 68 2.12 -1.21 -10.97
N SER A 69 1.27 -2.04 -11.59
CA SER A 69 1.67 -2.93 -12.67
C SER A 69 0.83 -2.70 -13.92
N THR A 70 1.47 -2.71 -15.09
CA THR A 70 0.77 -2.48 -16.36
C THR A 70 -0.10 -3.65 -16.81
N ASP A 71 0.15 -4.84 -16.25
CA ASP A 71 -0.60 -6.08 -16.49
C ASP A 71 -1.65 -6.36 -15.41
N ASP A 72 -1.98 -5.37 -14.57
CA ASP A 72 -3.08 -5.47 -13.62
C ASP A 72 -4.42 -5.65 -14.35
N HIS A 73 -5.08 -6.78 -14.09
CA HIS A 73 -6.35 -7.15 -14.73
C HIS A 73 -7.58 -6.54 -14.04
N ALA A 74 -7.43 -6.07 -12.80
CA ALA A 74 -8.53 -5.55 -11.99
C ALA A 74 -8.60 -4.02 -12.04
N VAL A 75 -7.45 -3.33 -12.05
CA VAL A 75 -7.37 -1.86 -12.05
C VAL A 75 -6.55 -1.38 -13.25
N PRO A 76 -7.15 -0.66 -14.22
CA PRO A 76 -6.41 -0.12 -15.35
C PRO A 76 -5.21 0.73 -14.92
N PHE A 77 -4.05 0.51 -15.54
CA PHE A 77 -2.82 1.24 -15.19
C PHE A 77 -2.94 2.77 -15.36
N LYS A 78 -3.88 3.25 -16.18
CA LYS A 78 -4.17 4.69 -16.29
C LYS A 78 -4.75 5.26 -14.99
N GLU A 79 -5.60 4.53 -14.29
CA GLU A 79 -6.17 4.95 -13.01
C GLU A 79 -5.09 4.94 -11.92
N GLN A 80 -4.20 3.95 -11.94
CA GLN A 80 -3.04 3.91 -11.05
C GLN A 80 -2.14 5.14 -11.26
N GLN A 81 -1.90 5.55 -12.52
CA GLN A 81 -1.14 6.76 -12.83
C GLN A 81 -1.85 8.05 -12.38
N GLU A 82 -3.18 8.12 -12.51
CA GLU A 82 -3.97 9.24 -12.01
C GLU A 82 -3.76 9.41 -10.50
N VAL A 83 -3.90 8.34 -9.72
CA VAL A 83 -3.65 8.35 -8.27
C VAL A 83 -2.23 8.83 -7.96
N ALA A 84 -1.23 8.30 -8.68
CA ALA A 84 0.15 8.68 -8.49
C ALA A 84 0.39 10.18 -8.76
N SER A 85 -0.23 10.71 -9.81
CA SER A 85 -0.16 12.13 -10.18
C SER A 85 -0.83 13.02 -9.12
N GLN A 86 -2.03 12.66 -8.67
CA GLN A 86 -2.79 13.43 -7.68
C GLN A 86 -2.10 13.47 -6.31
N LEU A 87 -1.51 12.34 -5.90
CA LEU A 87 -0.76 12.21 -4.65
C LEU A 87 0.69 12.71 -4.74
N GLY A 88 1.24 12.85 -5.95
CA GLY A 88 2.68 13.07 -6.13
C GLY A 88 3.51 11.93 -5.54
N SER A 89 2.99 10.70 -5.60
CA SER A 89 3.65 9.53 -5.00
C SER A 89 4.86 9.10 -5.82
N GLU A 90 5.83 8.47 -5.15
CA GLU A 90 6.87 7.71 -5.84
C GLU A 90 6.27 6.43 -6.43
N LEU A 91 6.02 6.41 -7.75
CA LEU A 91 5.43 5.26 -8.44
C LEU A 91 6.53 4.25 -8.83
N LYS A 92 6.55 3.10 -8.15
CA LYS A 92 7.31 1.89 -8.54
C LYS A 92 6.48 1.12 -9.58
N LYS A 93 6.80 1.32 -10.85
CA LYS A 93 6.10 0.70 -11.99
C LYS A 93 6.66 -0.69 -12.31
N TYR A 94 5.76 -1.65 -12.48
CA TYR A 94 6.02 -3.02 -12.92
C TYR A 94 5.24 -3.33 -14.20
N SER A 95 5.57 -4.45 -14.84
CA SER A 95 4.85 -4.96 -16.00
C SER A 95 4.48 -6.44 -15.92
N ASP A 96 4.72 -7.05 -14.76
CA ASP A 96 4.72 -8.49 -14.52
C ASP A 96 4.24 -8.87 -13.11
N ARG A 97 3.62 -7.92 -12.38
CA ARG A 97 3.15 -8.12 -11.00
C ARG A 97 1.64 -8.28 -10.90
N GLY A 98 0.90 -8.16 -12.02
CA GLY A 98 -0.55 -8.24 -12.04
C GLY A 98 -1.20 -7.35 -10.98
N HIS A 99 -2.12 -7.93 -10.20
CA HIS A 99 -2.81 -7.24 -9.10
C HIS A 99 -2.15 -7.49 -7.72
N PHE A 100 -0.87 -7.84 -7.69
CA PHE A 100 -0.09 -8.06 -6.45
C PHE A 100 -0.70 -9.09 -5.46
N LEU A 101 -1.22 -10.20 -6.00
CA LEU A 101 -1.93 -11.25 -5.24
C LEU A 101 -1.00 -12.33 -4.63
N GLN A 102 0.31 -12.11 -4.63
CA GLN A 102 1.28 -13.02 -4.06
C GLN A 102 1.32 -12.94 -2.52
N PHE A 103 1.86 -13.98 -1.87
CA PHE A 103 2.00 -14.07 -0.41
C PHE A 103 3.23 -13.38 0.16
N GLU A 104 4.19 -13.02 -0.69
CA GLU A 104 5.42 -12.32 -0.27
C GLU A 104 5.67 -11.13 -1.17
N PHE A 105 6.09 -10.00 -0.59
CA PHE A 105 6.41 -8.82 -1.40
C PHE A 105 7.62 -8.06 -0.84
N PRO A 106 8.85 -8.59 -1.07
CA PRO A 106 10.07 -8.03 -0.48
C PRO A 106 10.32 -6.56 -0.79
N GLU A 107 9.95 -6.09 -1.99
CA GLU A 107 10.17 -4.70 -2.39
C GLU A 107 9.46 -3.68 -1.50
N VAL A 108 8.34 -4.05 -0.86
CA VAL A 108 7.66 -3.20 0.12
C VAL A 108 8.55 -2.98 1.35
N ILE A 109 9.25 -4.02 1.81
CA ILE A 109 10.14 -3.94 2.97
C ILE A 109 11.35 -3.08 2.66
N GLU A 110 11.95 -3.25 1.49
CA GLU A 110 13.11 -2.44 1.09
C GLU A 110 12.77 -0.96 1.01
N VAL A 111 11.61 -0.61 0.44
CA VAL A 111 11.12 0.77 0.43
C VAL A 111 10.90 1.29 1.84
N ILE A 112 10.25 0.52 2.71
CA ILE A 112 10.00 0.97 4.09
C ILE A 112 11.33 1.21 4.82
N ARG A 113 12.31 0.31 4.70
CA ARG A 113 13.65 0.49 5.29
C ARG A 113 14.32 1.76 4.76
N GLU A 114 14.26 2.01 3.46
CA GLU A 114 14.80 3.23 2.83
C GLU A 114 14.14 4.49 3.42
N LYS A 115 12.81 4.50 3.58
CA LYS A 115 12.08 5.67 4.10
C LYS A 115 12.18 5.86 5.63
N LEU A 116 12.55 4.81 6.36
CA LEU A 116 12.75 4.84 7.81
C LEU A 116 14.19 5.12 8.24
N SER A 117 15.14 5.09 7.29
CA SER A 117 16.56 5.43 7.51
C SER A 117 16.76 6.93 7.67
#